data_AF-A0A499VBJ9-F1
#
_entry.id   AF-A0A499VBJ9-F1
#
_cell.length_a   1.000
_cell.length_b   1.000
_cell.length_c   1.000
_cell.angle_alpha   90.00
_cell.angle_beta   90.00
_cell.angle_gamma   90.00
#
_symmetry.space_group_name_H-M   'P 1'
#
loop_
_entity.id
_entity.type
_entity.pdbx_description
1 polymer ?
#
loop_
_entity_poly.entity_id
_entity_poly.type
_entity_poly.pdbx_seq_one_letter_code
_entity_poly.pdbx_strand_id
1 'polypeptide(L)'
;MIGVGALMVIYVSMGGMRATTWIQIVKAVLLLSGTIALTVLVLVRFQGDFDQLLRTAMERSGHGEAFLAPGLKYGGDWTARLDFISLGLALVLGTAGLPHILSRFYTVPTARAARRSVVWSVGLIGGFYLMTIVLGFGAAAIVGPEAVRRSNAAGNTAVPLLALDLGGGTNSTGGTVLFAIVAAVAFATILAVVAGITLASSASVAHDLYASLRRRHAKPRSEVAVARTAAVGVGVVAIALGLLARDLNVAFLVGLAFAVAASANLPVLMYSLFWRSFTTRGAVWSVYGGLVPALGLVLLSPVVTGSPESLFPGVDFQYFPLQNPGIVSIPLGFLAGWLGTVTSVEPADEAKHAEAEVRSLTGAGAV
;
A
#
# COMPACT_ATOMS: atom_id res chain seq x y z
N MET A 1 -11.58 1.86 16.05
CA MET A 1 -11.86 1.63 14.61
C MET A 1 -13.11 2.38 14.15
N ILE A 2 -14.30 2.11 14.70
CA ILE A 2 -15.56 2.75 14.28
C ILE A 2 -15.52 4.28 14.36
N GLY A 3 -15.06 4.86 15.48
CA GLY A 3 -14.96 6.32 15.62
C GLY A 3 -14.01 6.98 14.60
N VAL A 4 -12.90 6.31 14.27
CA VAL A 4 -11.94 6.78 13.25
C VAL A 4 -12.54 6.68 11.86
N GLY A 5 -13.26 5.57 11.58
CA GLY A 5 -13.97 5.37 10.32
C GLY A 5 -15.10 6.40 10.11
N ALA A 6 -15.88 6.69 11.15
CA ALA A 6 -16.92 7.70 11.11
C ALA A 6 -16.33 9.11 10.86
N LEU A 7 -15.26 9.47 11.58
CA LEU A 7 -14.55 10.73 11.40
C LEU A 7 -14.03 10.88 9.96
N MET A 8 -13.50 9.79 9.40
CA MET A 8 -13.00 9.74 8.03
C MET A 8 -14.13 9.91 6.99
N VAL A 9 -15.27 9.24 7.15
CA VAL A 9 -16.43 9.41 6.25
C VAL A 9 -16.94 10.85 6.27
N ILE A 10 -17.05 11.43 7.47
CA ILE A 10 -17.42 12.84 7.66
C ILE A 10 -16.40 13.75 6.96
N TYR A 11 -15.11 13.54 7.21
CA TYR A 11 -14.04 14.34 6.61
C TYR A 11 -14.07 14.29 5.07
N VAL A 12 -14.15 13.10 4.48
CA VAL A 12 -14.20 12.90 3.02
C VAL A 12 -15.46 13.52 2.41
N SER A 13 -16.61 13.42 3.09
CA SER A 13 -17.86 14.03 2.61
C SER A 13 -17.77 15.55 2.53
N MET A 14 -16.96 16.19 3.39
CA MET A 14 -16.79 17.64 3.43
C MET A 14 -15.55 18.12 2.65
N GLY A 15 -14.56 17.26 2.46
CA GLY A 15 -13.24 17.59 1.91
C GLY A 15 -13.20 17.66 0.39
N GLY A 16 -12.80 18.82 -0.15
CA GLY A 16 -12.43 18.97 -1.56
C GLY A 16 -10.99 18.50 -1.83
N MET A 17 -10.64 18.29 -3.11
CA MET A 17 -9.29 17.83 -3.51
C MET A 17 -8.16 18.73 -2.97
N ARG A 18 -8.36 20.06 -2.94
CA ARG A 18 -7.37 21.01 -2.40
C ARG A 18 -7.05 20.81 -0.91
N ALA A 19 -8.08 20.53 -0.10
CA ALA A 19 -7.90 20.29 1.33
C ALA A 19 -7.08 19.01 1.56
N THR A 20 -7.37 17.97 0.76
CA THR A 20 -6.65 16.70 0.82
C THR A 20 -5.17 16.86 0.47
N THR A 21 -4.85 17.64 -0.56
CA THR A 21 -3.45 17.92 -0.93
C THR A 21 -2.69 18.59 0.21
N TRP A 22 -3.27 19.63 0.84
CA TRP A 22 -2.64 20.31 1.98
C TRP A 22 -2.41 19.36 3.16
N ILE A 23 -3.38 18.50 3.48
CA ILE A 23 -3.21 17.50 4.54
C ILE A 23 -2.07 16.53 4.20
N GLN A 24 -1.96 16.06 2.95
CA GLN A 24 -0.87 15.15 2.57
C GLN A 24 0.50 15.82 2.70
N ILE A 25 0.61 17.11 2.38
CA ILE A 25 1.85 17.88 2.54
C ILE A 25 2.23 17.97 4.02
N VAL A 26 1.29 18.44 4.87
CA VAL A 26 1.53 18.58 6.31
C VAL A 26 1.90 17.23 6.93
N LYS A 27 1.16 16.16 6.60
CA LYS A 27 1.46 14.80 7.02
C LYS A 27 2.86 14.37 6.59
N ALA A 28 3.25 14.59 5.33
CA ALA A 28 4.55 14.17 4.84
C ALA A 28 5.69 14.83 5.63
N VAL A 29 5.56 16.13 5.90
CA VAL A 29 6.53 16.87 6.73
C VAL A 29 6.58 16.33 8.15
N LEU A 30 5.41 16.12 8.80
CA LEU A 30 5.32 15.58 10.16
C LEU A 30 5.90 14.16 10.28
N LEU A 31 5.60 13.30 9.30
CA LEU A 31 6.08 11.92 9.28
C LEU A 31 7.59 11.88 9.08
N LEU A 32 8.13 12.66 8.12
CA LEU A 32 9.55 12.72 7.87
C LEU A 32 10.32 13.32 9.04
N SER A 33 9.87 14.46 9.58
CA SER A 33 10.53 15.10 10.72
C SER A 33 10.49 14.24 11.98
N GLY A 34 9.36 13.59 12.28
CA GLY A 34 9.23 12.67 13.40
C GLY A 34 10.14 11.44 13.26
N THR A 35 10.23 10.88 12.05
CA THR A 35 11.10 9.73 11.77
C THR A 35 12.58 10.11 11.88
N ILE A 36 12.98 11.27 11.36
CA ILE A 36 14.33 11.82 11.51
C ILE A 36 14.65 12.03 12.98
N ALA A 37 13.76 12.67 13.74
CA ALA A 37 13.96 12.95 15.16
C ALA A 37 14.14 11.66 15.97
N LEU A 38 13.29 10.65 15.77
CA LEU A 38 13.44 9.37 16.45
C LEU A 38 14.72 8.65 16.04
N THR A 39 15.10 8.70 14.76
CA THR A 39 16.32 8.06 14.28
C THR A 39 17.55 8.69 14.92
N VAL A 40 17.59 10.02 14.99
CA VAL A 40 18.65 10.76 15.69
C VAL A 40 18.67 10.40 17.18
N LEU A 41 17.52 10.32 17.84
CA LEU A 41 17.46 9.92 19.26
C LEU A 41 17.96 8.49 19.49
N VAL A 42 17.65 7.54 18.60
CA VAL A 42 18.22 6.19 18.64
C VAL A 42 19.75 6.26 18.50
N LEU A 43 20.27 6.97 17.50
CA LEU A 43 21.71 7.06 17.29
C LEU A 43 22.42 7.74 18.48
N VAL A 44 21.84 8.80 19.04
CA VAL A 44 22.38 9.48 20.24
C VAL A 44 22.38 8.54 21.45
N ARG A 45 21.35 7.69 21.62
CA ARG A 45 21.29 6.70 22.71
C ARG A 45 22.45 5.71 22.67
N PHE A 46 22.92 5.37 21.47
CA PHE A 46 24.08 4.53 21.20
C PHE A 46 25.36 5.34 20.90
N GLN A 47 25.40 6.64 21.21
CA GLN A 47 26.55 7.52 21.00
C GLN A 47 27.06 7.59 19.55
N GLY A 48 26.23 7.23 18.57
CA GLY A 48 26.60 7.13 17.16
C GLY A 48 27.24 5.80 16.76
N ASP A 49 27.42 4.85 17.68
CA ASP A 49 27.95 3.53 17.40
C ASP A 49 26.87 2.61 16.82
N PHE A 50 26.90 2.46 15.50
CA PHE A 50 25.96 1.59 14.80
C PHE A 50 26.24 0.10 15.05
N ASP A 51 27.49 -0.29 15.29
CA ASP A 51 27.84 -1.69 15.59
C ASP A 51 27.27 -2.08 16.95
N GLN A 52 27.38 -1.20 17.95
CA GLN A 52 26.77 -1.41 19.26
C GLN A 52 25.24 -1.53 19.18
N LEU A 53 24.58 -0.70 18.37
CA LEU A 53 23.13 -0.81 18.12
C LEU A 53 22.76 -2.19 17.57
N LEU A 54 23.48 -2.66 16.53
CA LEU A 54 23.21 -3.95 15.91
C LEU A 54 23.49 -5.13 16.85
N ARG A 55 24.60 -5.10 17.59
CA ARG A 55 24.91 -6.13 18.60
C ARG A 55 23.87 -6.19 19.70
N THR A 56 23.44 -5.04 20.21
CA THR A 56 22.40 -4.98 21.25
C THR A 56 21.06 -5.51 20.71
N ALA A 57 20.71 -5.17 19.46
CA ALA A 57 19.52 -5.68 18.80
C ALA A 57 19.59 -7.20 18.65
N MET A 58 20.73 -7.72 18.22
CA MET A 58 21.03 -9.14 18.05
C MET A 58 20.85 -9.91 19.37
N GLU A 59 21.46 -9.44 20.46
CA GLU A 59 21.38 -10.07 21.78
C GLU A 59 19.95 -10.07 22.33
N ARG A 60 19.23 -8.95 22.22
CA ARG A 60 17.87 -8.81 22.77
C ARG A 60 16.76 -9.34 21.86
N SER A 61 17.06 -9.68 20.61
CA SER A 61 16.11 -10.28 19.67
C SER A 61 15.69 -11.71 20.04
N GLY A 62 16.47 -12.40 20.89
CA GLY A 62 16.29 -13.82 21.18
C GLY A 62 16.74 -14.77 20.06
N HIS A 63 17.32 -14.26 18.97
CA HIS A 63 17.76 -15.04 17.81
C HIS A 63 19.28 -15.00 17.59
N GLY A 64 20.03 -14.22 18.39
CA GLY A 64 21.48 -14.10 18.26
C GLY A 64 21.90 -13.65 16.86
N GLU A 65 23.04 -14.13 16.37
CA GLU A 65 23.60 -13.75 15.06
C GLU A 65 22.63 -13.96 13.88
N ALA A 66 21.71 -14.91 13.99
CA ALA A 66 20.69 -15.15 12.97
C ALA A 66 19.79 -13.92 12.76
N PHE A 67 19.67 -13.02 13.75
CA PHE A 67 18.92 -11.77 13.64
C PHE A 67 19.46 -10.80 12.59
N LEU A 68 20.79 -10.77 12.43
CA LEU A 68 21.46 -9.93 11.44
C LEU A 68 21.63 -10.68 10.10
N ALA A 69 21.52 -12.00 10.12
CA ALA A 69 21.57 -12.83 8.92
C ALA A 69 20.25 -12.74 8.12
N PRO A 70 20.31 -12.72 6.77
CA PRO A 70 19.11 -12.80 5.96
C PRO A 70 18.44 -14.16 6.11
N GLY A 71 17.10 -14.18 6.12
CA GLY A 71 16.34 -15.42 5.99
C GLY A 71 15.71 -15.98 7.26
N LEU A 72 15.67 -15.25 8.38
CA LEU A 72 14.91 -15.69 9.56
C LEU A 72 13.43 -16.00 9.27
N LYS A 73 12.78 -15.14 8.46
CA LYS A 73 11.38 -15.33 8.05
C LYS A 73 11.24 -16.08 6.72
N TYR A 74 12.21 -15.92 5.82
CA TYR A 74 12.08 -16.35 4.42
C TYR A 74 13.21 -17.29 3.94
N GLY A 75 14.07 -17.78 4.84
CA GLY A 75 15.32 -18.48 4.50
C GLY A 75 15.32 -19.98 4.70
N GLY A 76 14.32 -20.53 5.41
CA GLY A 76 14.15 -21.96 5.65
C GLY A 76 13.87 -22.72 4.35
N ASP A 77 12.58 -22.95 4.07
CA ASP A 77 12.16 -23.75 2.92
C ASP A 77 12.28 -23.01 1.58
N TRP A 78 12.39 -23.78 0.49
CA TRP A 78 12.34 -23.26 -0.88
C TRP A 78 11.06 -22.45 -1.15
N THR A 79 9.95 -22.83 -0.52
CA THR A 79 8.67 -22.11 -0.57
C THR A 79 8.78 -20.72 0.06
N ALA A 80 9.43 -20.60 1.22
CA ALA A 80 9.62 -19.32 1.91
C ALA A 80 10.51 -18.34 1.11
N ARG A 81 11.52 -18.86 0.41
CA ARG A 81 12.38 -18.06 -0.48
C ARG A 81 11.62 -17.56 -1.70
N LEU A 82 10.82 -18.42 -2.31
CA LEU A 82 9.94 -18.05 -3.43
C LEU A 82 8.87 -17.04 -2.99
N ASP A 83 8.35 -17.18 -1.76
CA ASP A 83 7.40 -16.25 -1.18
C ASP A 83 7.99 -14.85 -1.03
N PHE A 84 9.25 -14.74 -0.60
CA PHE A 84 9.96 -13.46 -0.53
C PHE A 84 10.12 -12.80 -1.91
N ILE A 85 10.50 -13.58 -2.93
CA ILE A 85 10.62 -13.08 -4.31
C ILE A 85 9.24 -12.64 -4.83
N SER A 86 8.21 -13.44 -4.57
CA SER A 86 6.82 -13.16 -4.93
C SER A 86 6.32 -11.87 -4.29
N LEU A 87 6.58 -11.68 -2.99
CA LEU A 87 6.27 -10.45 -2.26
C LEU A 87 7.03 -9.24 -2.82
N GLY A 88 8.33 -9.39 -3.10
CA GLY A 88 9.14 -8.33 -3.70
C GLY A 88 8.60 -7.89 -5.06
N LEU A 89 8.28 -8.85 -5.94
CA LEU A 89 7.64 -8.59 -7.23
C LEU A 89 6.29 -7.89 -7.04
N ALA A 90 5.43 -8.39 -6.16
CA ALA A 90 4.13 -7.80 -5.89
C ALA A 90 4.26 -6.34 -5.41
N LEU A 91 5.20 -6.03 -4.52
CA LEU A 91 5.41 -4.65 -4.04
C LEU A 91 5.93 -3.74 -5.16
N VAL A 92 6.95 -4.16 -5.89
CA VAL A 92 7.57 -3.33 -6.95
C VAL A 92 6.59 -3.11 -8.11
N LEU A 93 5.99 -4.18 -8.60
CA LEU A 93 5.08 -4.13 -9.75
C LEU A 93 3.71 -3.57 -9.37
N GLY A 94 3.24 -3.87 -8.16
CA GLY A 94 1.96 -3.38 -7.66
C GLY A 94 1.98 -1.87 -7.44
N THR A 95 3.07 -1.30 -6.92
CA THR A 95 3.18 0.16 -6.78
C THR A 95 3.08 0.90 -8.11
N ALA A 96 3.64 0.34 -9.19
CA ALA A 96 3.51 0.90 -10.53
C ALA A 96 2.08 0.78 -11.11
N GLY A 97 1.33 -0.25 -10.71
CA GLY A 97 -0.04 -0.51 -11.18
C GLY A 97 -1.15 0.25 -10.43
N LEU A 98 -0.83 1.11 -9.47
CA LEU A 98 -1.83 1.81 -8.65
C LEU A 98 -2.32 3.12 -9.30
N PRO A 99 -3.59 3.21 -9.74
CA PRO A 99 -4.09 4.36 -10.50
C PRO A 99 -4.07 5.68 -9.72
N HIS A 100 -4.20 5.62 -8.39
CA HIS A 100 -4.22 6.80 -7.53
C HIS A 100 -2.86 7.53 -7.43
N ILE A 101 -1.77 6.87 -7.81
CA ILE A 101 -0.43 7.49 -7.91
C ILE A 101 -0.28 8.09 -9.31
N LEU A 102 -0.64 7.33 -10.35
CA LEU A 102 -0.53 7.76 -11.75
C LEU A 102 -1.37 9.00 -12.06
N SER A 103 -2.59 9.08 -11.54
CA SER A 103 -3.49 10.21 -11.75
C SER A 103 -2.92 11.54 -11.23
N ARG A 104 -2.02 11.50 -10.24
CA ARG A 104 -1.35 12.70 -9.71
C ARG A 104 -0.23 13.21 -10.62
N PHE A 105 0.36 12.36 -11.45
CA PHE A 105 1.34 12.81 -12.45
C PHE A 105 0.66 13.51 -13.63
N TYR A 106 -0.58 13.14 -13.94
CA TYR A 106 -1.35 13.77 -15.02
C TYR A 106 -1.82 15.20 -14.70
N THR A 107 -1.79 15.61 -13.43
CA THR A 107 -2.09 17.01 -13.04
C THR A 107 -0.85 17.90 -13.06
N VAL A 108 0.33 17.38 -13.45
CA VAL A 108 1.56 18.17 -13.52
C VAL A 108 1.69 18.80 -14.90
N PRO A 109 1.91 20.13 -15.01
CA PRO A 109 1.81 20.85 -16.28
C PRO A 109 2.91 20.52 -17.29
N THR A 110 4.04 19.92 -16.86
CA THR A 110 5.13 19.56 -17.77
C THR A 110 5.80 18.23 -17.38
N ALA A 111 6.22 17.46 -18.39
CA ALA A 111 6.95 16.20 -18.17
C ALA A 111 8.27 16.37 -17.40
N ARG A 112 8.96 17.51 -17.55
CA ARG A 112 10.18 17.83 -16.79
C ARG A 112 9.88 18.03 -15.30
N ALA A 113 8.81 18.76 -14.97
CA ALA A 113 8.39 18.95 -13.59
C ALA A 113 7.94 17.62 -12.96
N ALA A 114 7.23 16.78 -13.71
CA ALA A 114 6.83 15.44 -13.27
C ALA A 114 8.06 14.58 -12.93
N ARG A 115 9.06 14.49 -13.82
CA ARG A 115 10.31 13.75 -13.57
C ARG A 115 11.06 14.27 -12.34
N ARG A 116 11.20 15.59 -12.19
CA ARG A 116 11.85 16.18 -11.00
C ARG A 116 11.10 15.82 -9.71
N SER A 117 9.77 15.86 -9.74
CA SER A 117 8.92 15.47 -8.61
C SER A 117 9.10 13.99 -8.26
N VAL A 118 9.20 13.09 -9.25
CA VAL A 118 9.50 11.67 -9.04
C VAL A 118 10.84 11.50 -8.34
N VAL A 119 11.91 12.15 -8.81
CA VAL A 119 13.25 12.01 -8.21
C VAL A 119 13.26 12.44 -6.74
N TRP A 120 12.65 13.57 -6.41
CA TRP A 120 12.52 14.01 -5.02
C TRP A 120 11.69 13.03 -4.18
N SER A 121 10.59 12.52 -4.73
CA SER A 121 9.74 11.56 -4.03
C SER A 121 10.49 10.26 -3.73
N VAL A 122 11.23 9.73 -4.71
CA VAL A 122 12.07 8.53 -4.55
C VAL A 122 13.15 8.77 -3.49
N GLY A 123 13.82 9.92 -3.49
CA GLY A 123 14.81 10.25 -2.47
C GLY A 123 14.24 10.31 -1.06
N LEU A 124 13.08 10.97 -0.87
CA LEU A 124 12.42 11.07 0.43
C LEU A 124 11.88 9.72 0.92
N ILE A 125 11.26 8.93 0.04
CA ILE A 125 10.74 7.59 0.37
C ILE A 125 11.91 6.64 0.69
N GLY A 126 12.97 6.65 -0.11
CA GLY A 126 14.17 5.85 0.13
C GLY A 126 14.84 6.20 1.46
N GLY A 127 15.03 7.49 1.73
CA GLY A 127 15.53 7.97 3.02
C GLY A 127 14.65 7.55 4.19
N PHE A 128 13.33 7.65 4.04
CA PHE A 128 12.37 7.17 5.05
C PHE A 128 12.55 5.68 5.32
N TYR A 129 12.62 4.83 4.29
CA TYR A 129 12.81 3.38 4.48
C TYR A 129 14.15 3.05 5.15
N LEU A 130 15.24 3.72 4.79
CA LEU A 130 16.53 3.54 5.48
C LEU A 130 16.42 3.88 6.97
N MET A 131 15.74 4.96 7.32
CA MET A 131 15.49 5.32 8.72
C MET A 131 14.60 4.30 9.43
N THR A 132 13.58 3.74 8.77
CA THR A 132 12.74 2.70 9.37
C THR A 132 13.51 1.44 9.74
N ILE A 133 14.58 1.10 9.00
CA ILE A 133 15.47 -0.02 9.35
C ILE A 133 16.18 0.27 10.68
N VAL A 134 16.74 1.48 10.84
CA VAL A 134 17.39 1.92 12.09
C VAL A 134 16.40 1.91 13.25
N LEU A 135 15.17 2.40 13.04
CA LEU A 135 14.13 2.37 14.06
C LEU A 135 13.70 0.94 14.42
N GLY A 136 13.66 0.02 13.46
CA GLY A 136 13.37 -1.39 13.69
C GLY A 136 14.42 -2.06 14.57
N PHE A 137 15.70 -1.87 14.25
CA PHE A 137 16.81 -2.33 15.09
C PHE A 137 16.81 -1.64 16.46
N GLY A 138 16.54 -0.34 16.52
CA GLY A 138 16.40 0.42 17.75
C GLY A 138 15.29 -0.12 18.64
N ALA A 139 14.13 -0.44 18.08
CA ALA A 139 13.03 -1.05 18.82
C ALA A 139 13.40 -2.44 19.36
N ALA A 140 14.07 -3.27 18.55
CA ALA A 140 14.56 -4.57 19.00
C ALA A 140 15.62 -4.45 20.11
N ALA A 141 16.54 -3.49 20.00
CA ALA A 141 17.62 -3.26 20.97
C ALA A 141 17.15 -2.60 22.27
N ILE A 142 16.17 -1.70 22.23
CA ILE A 142 15.77 -0.89 23.38
C ILE A 142 14.53 -1.48 24.06
N VAL A 143 13.47 -1.73 23.28
CA VAL A 143 12.18 -2.20 23.79
C VAL A 143 12.17 -3.73 23.93
N GLY A 144 12.72 -4.43 22.92
CA GLY A 144 12.73 -5.89 22.85
C GLY A 144 11.44 -6.48 22.25
N PRO A 145 11.54 -7.64 21.56
CA PRO A 145 10.42 -8.22 20.81
C PRO A 145 9.26 -8.64 21.72
N GLU A 146 9.54 -9.08 22.94
CA GLU A 146 8.53 -9.57 23.88
C GLU A 146 7.61 -8.45 24.38
N ALA A 147 8.16 -7.26 24.66
CA ALA A 147 7.36 -6.11 25.07
C ALA A 147 6.50 -5.58 23.91
N VAL A 148 7.05 -5.57 22.69
CA VAL A 148 6.31 -5.20 21.47
C VAL A 148 5.14 -6.16 21.22
N ARG A 149 5.38 -7.48 21.26
CA ARG A 149 4.33 -8.50 21.05
C ARG A 149 3.25 -8.48 22.12
N ARG A 150 3.62 -8.25 23.39
CA ARG A 150 2.66 -8.08 24.49
C ARG A 150 1.73 -6.89 24.30
N SER A 151 2.23 -5.79 23.72
CA SER A 151 1.42 -4.63 23.42
C SER A 151 0.55 -4.84 22.18
N ASN A 152 1.10 -5.45 21.13
CA ASN A 152 0.39 -5.77 19.90
C ASN A 152 1.06 -6.95 19.22
N ALA A 153 0.34 -8.06 19.04
CA ALA A 153 0.89 -9.28 18.44
C ALA A 153 1.45 -9.04 17.01
N ALA A 154 0.86 -8.11 16.25
CA ALA A 154 1.32 -7.74 14.92
C ALA A 154 2.55 -6.81 14.90
N GLY A 155 3.03 -6.35 16.07
CA GLY A 155 4.22 -5.50 16.20
C GLY A 155 4.04 -4.03 15.83
N ASN A 156 2.81 -3.59 15.57
CA ASN A 156 2.51 -2.22 15.09
C ASN A 156 2.81 -1.12 16.12
N THR A 157 3.06 -1.48 17.38
CA THR A 157 3.37 -0.55 18.47
C THR A 157 4.87 -0.37 18.71
N ALA A 158 5.74 -0.99 17.90
CA ALA A 158 7.19 -0.91 18.06
C ALA A 158 7.72 0.54 18.10
N VAL A 159 7.33 1.38 17.14
CA VAL A 159 7.81 2.77 17.04
C VAL A 159 7.24 3.67 18.16
N PRO A 160 5.94 3.63 18.49
CA PRO A 160 5.42 4.34 19.66
C PRO A 160 6.10 3.92 20.97
N LEU A 161 6.31 2.63 21.21
CA LEU A 161 6.98 2.14 22.43
C LEU A 161 8.46 2.57 22.46
N LEU A 162 9.13 2.55 21.33
CA LEU A 162 10.49 3.08 21.20
C LEU A 162 10.53 4.57 21.56
N ALA A 163 9.56 5.35 21.06
CA ALA A 163 9.43 6.77 21.39
C ALA A 163 9.21 7.02 22.88
N LEU A 164 8.39 6.19 23.54
CA LEU A 164 8.18 6.25 24.99
C LEU A 164 9.49 6.03 25.76
N ASP A 165 10.26 5.00 25.38
CA ASP A 165 11.51 4.68 26.06
C ASP A 165 12.58 5.75 25.83
N LEU A 166 12.75 6.21 24.58
CA LEU A 166 13.68 7.28 24.21
C LEU A 166 13.39 8.61 24.92
N GLY A 167 12.13 8.89 25.25
CA GLY A 167 11.74 10.08 26.01
C GLY A 167 11.92 9.95 27.54
N GLY A 168 12.44 8.82 28.03
CA GLY A 168 12.69 8.58 29.47
C GLY A 168 11.73 7.60 30.14
N GLY A 169 10.95 6.83 29.36
CA GLY A 169 10.11 5.74 29.86
C GLY A 169 8.72 6.16 30.38
N THR A 170 7.99 5.18 30.93
CA THR A 170 6.57 5.32 31.34
C THR A 170 6.33 6.35 32.44
N ASN A 171 7.35 6.62 33.26
CA ASN A 171 7.25 7.53 34.41
C ASN A 171 7.77 8.94 34.07
N SER A 172 8.21 9.16 32.83
CA SER A 172 8.72 10.44 32.34
C SER A 172 7.63 11.21 31.59
N THR A 173 7.53 12.51 31.89
CA THR A 173 6.74 13.45 31.09
C THR A 173 7.24 13.49 29.65
N GLY A 174 8.56 13.44 29.43
CA GLY A 174 9.17 13.41 28.11
C GLY A 174 8.78 12.16 27.31
N GLY A 175 8.73 11.00 27.96
CA GLY A 175 8.34 9.73 27.35
C GLY A 175 6.88 9.77 26.91
N THR A 176 6.01 10.24 27.80
CA THR A 176 4.57 10.36 27.51
C THR A 176 4.30 11.35 26.37
N VAL A 177 5.00 12.49 26.36
CA VAL A 177 4.88 13.49 25.29
C VAL A 177 5.38 12.94 23.96
N LEU A 178 6.54 12.28 23.93
CA LEU A 178 7.11 11.75 22.69
C LEU A 178 6.25 10.61 22.13
N PHE A 179 5.75 9.72 22.99
CA PHE A 179 4.76 8.71 22.62
C PHE A 179 3.49 9.35 22.02
N ALA A 180 2.94 10.37 22.69
CA ALA A 180 1.73 11.05 22.23
C ALA A 180 1.91 11.74 20.87
N ILE A 181 3.06 12.39 20.65
CA ILE A 181 3.40 13.01 19.35
C ILE A 181 3.48 11.94 18.26
N VAL A 182 4.20 10.84 18.49
CA VAL A 182 4.35 9.76 17.51
C VAL A 182 3.01 9.10 17.21
N ALA A 183 2.20 8.84 18.23
CA ALA A 183 0.85 8.31 18.08
C ALA A 183 -0.06 9.27 17.30
N ALA A 184 0.03 10.59 17.57
CA ALA A 184 -0.73 11.61 16.85
C ALA A 184 -0.30 11.70 15.38
N VAL A 185 1.00 11.62 15.08
CA VAL A 185 1.51 11.60 13.70
C VAL A 185 1.06 10.34 12.97
N ALA A 186 1.11 9.17 13.61
CA ALA A 186 0.60 7.92 13.06
C ALA A 186 -0.91 8.02 12.77
N PHE A 187 -1.69 8.56 13.71
CA PHE A 187 -3.13 8.77 13.56
C PHE A 187 -3.46 9.73 12.41
N ALA A 188 -2.81 10.90 12.37
CA ALA A 188 -2.95 11.87 11.30
C ALA A 188 -2.56 11.26 9.94
N THR A 189 -1.54 10.41 9.94
CA THR A 189 -1.09 9.70 8.74
C THR A 189 -2.15 8.75 8.21
N ILE A 190 -2.74 7.93 9.07
CA ILE A 190 -3.81 7.00 8.71
C ILE A 190 -5.01 7.80 8.16
N LEU A 191 -5.47 8.81 8.88
CA LEU A 191 -6.63 9.62 8.46
C LEU A 191 -6.40 10.26 7.09
N ALA A 192 -5.22 10.82 6.86
CA ALA A 192 -4.85 11.43 5.59
C ALA A 192 -4.77 10.41 4.45
N VAL A 193 -4.09 9.26 4.63
CA VAL A 193 -4.01 8.21 3.60
C VAL A 193 -5.40 7.74 3.21
N VAL A 194 -6.20 7.40 4.22
CA VAL A 194 -7.52 6.83 4.01
C VAL A 194 -8.43 7.85 3.33
N ALA A 195 -8.44 9.12 3.76
CA ALA A 195 -9.19 10.17 3.09
C ALA A 195 -8.79 10.32 1.61
N GLY A 196 -7.49 10.27 1.31
CA GLY A 196 -6.99 10.36 -0.06
C GLY A 196 -7.44 9.19 -0.95
N ILE A 197 -7.34 7.96 -0.44
CA ILE A 197 -7.75 6.75 -1.18
C ILE A 197 -9.27 6.71 -1.37
N THR A 198 -10.04 7.10 -0.35
CA THR A 198 -11.51 7.13 -0.45
C THR A 198 -11.99 8.19 -1.41
N LEU A 199 -11.40 9.39 -1.43
CA LEU A 199 -11.71 10.40 -2.45
C LEU A 199 -11.41 9.91 -3.86
N ALA A 200 -10.25 9.29 -4.07
CA ALA A 200 -9.90 8.72 -5.38
C ALA A 200 -10.90 7.62 -5.79
N SER A 201 -11.24 6.72 -4.87
CA SER A 201 -12.22 5.65 -5.11
C SER A 201 -13.61 6.21 -5.42
N SER A 202 -14.02 7.26 -4.71
CA SER A 202 -15.32 7.92 -4.91
C SER A 202 -15.38 8.66 -6.24
N ALA A 203 -14.28 9.28 -6.66
CA ALA A 203 -14.16 9.90 -7.97
C ALA A 203 -14.28 8.85 -9.07
N SER A 204 -13.57 7.73 -8.98
CA SER A 204 -13.72 6.61 -9.93
C SER A 204 -15.14 6.05 -9.95
N VAL A 205 -15.79 5.87 -8.81
CA VAL A 205 -17.20 5.41 -8.79
C VAL A 205 -18.14 6.45 -9.43
N ALA A 206 -17.95 7.75 -9.15
CA ALA A 206 -18.81 8.81 -9.69
C ALA A 206 -18.58 9.08 -11.19
N HIS A 207 -17.33 8.98 -11.67
CA HIS A 207 -16.99 9.33 -13.05
C HIS A 207 -16.90 8.09 -13.95
N ASP A 208 -16.33 6.98 -13.47
CA ASP A 208 -16.13 5.79 -14.29
C ASP A 208 -17.38 4.90 -14.29
N LEU A 209 -18.01 4.70 -13.13
CA LEU A 209 -19.16 3.79 -12.98
C LEU A 209 -20.50 4.51 -13.16
N TYR A 210 -20.73 5.65 -12.48
CA TYR A 210 -22.00 6.35 -12.57
C TYR A 210 -22.19 7.05 -13.92
N ALA A 211 -21.15 7.65 -14.52
CA ALA A 211 -21.28 8.27 -15.84
C ALA A 211 -21.48 7.24 -16.96
N SER A 212 -20.87 6.04 -16.86
CA SER A 212 -21.06 4.95 -17.83
C SER A 212 -22.42 4.27 -17.72
N LEU A 213 -22.99 4.16 -16.51
CA LEU A 213 -24.31 3.57 -16.26
C LEU A 213 -25.47 4.56 -16.43
N ARG A 214 -25.22 5.87 -16.50
CA ARG A 214 -26.27 6.88 -16.65
C ARG A 214 -26.85 6.85 -18.07
N ARG A 215 -28.10 6.41 -18.20
CA ARG A 215 -28.91 6.62 -19.41
C ARG A 215 -28.99 8.12 -19.73
N ARG A 216 -28.89 8.47 -21.02
CA ARG A 216 -28.90 9.84 -21.59
C ARG A 216 -29.96 10.83 -21.06
N HIS A 217 -30.95 10.40 -20.26
CA HIS A 217 -32.13 11.18 -19.87
C HIS A 217 -32.32 11.42 -18.35
N ALA A 218 -31.40 11.02 -17.47
CA ALA A 218 -31.59 11.27 -16.03
C ALA A 218 -31.33 12.74 -15.67
N LYS A 219 -32.14 13.35 -14.78
CA LYS A 219 -31.92 14.72 -14.26
C LYS A 219 -30.52 14.87 -13.66
N PRO A 220 -29.82 16.01 -13.86
CA PRO A 220 -28.52 16.24 -13.25
C PRO A 220 -28.69 16.42 -11.73
N ARG A 221 -28.47 15.35 -10.94
CA ARG A 221 -28.04 15.56 -9.55
C ARG A 221 -26.67 16.24 -9.62
N SER A 222 -26.39 17.16 -8.70
CA SER A 222 -25.07 17.76 -8.63
C SER A 222 -24.02 16.64 -8.53
N GLU A 223 -23.03 16.68 -9.41
CA GLU A 223 -21.93 15.71 -9.48
C GLU A 223 -21.26 15.50 -8.12
N VAL A 224 -21.18 16.58 -7.34
CA VAL A 224 -20.72 16.60 -5.95
C VAL A 224 -21.58 15.73 -5.03
N ALA A 225 -22.90 15.68 -5.19
CA ALA A 225 -23.77 14.84 -4.36
C ALA A 225 -23.60 13.34 -4.67
N VAL A 226 -23.37 12.98 -5.93
CA VAL A 226 -23.07 11.59 -6.33
C VAL A 226 -21.71 11.17 -5.79
N ALA A 227 -20.68 12.02 -5.94
CA ALA A 227 -19.36 11.75 -5.37
C ALA A 227 -19.38 11.61 -3.84
N ARG A 228 -20.14 12.46 -3.13
CA ARG A 228 -20.30 12.36 -1.67
C ARG A 228 -21.02 11.08 -1.23
N THR A 229 -22.08 10.68 -1.92
CA THR A 229 -22.81 9.44 -1.58
C THR A 229 -21.98 8.19 -1.89
N ALA A 230 -21.24 8.18 -3.00
CA ALA A 230 -20.26 7.14 -3.29
C ALA A 230 -19.18 7.05 -2.19
N ALA A 231 -18.69 8.19 -1.70
CA ALA A 231 -17.70 8.22 -0.62
C ALA A 231 -18.20 7.62 0.69
N VAL A 232 -19.44 7.92 1.07
CA VAL A 232 -20.06 7.31 2.25
C VAL A 232 -20.19 5.81 2.05
N GLY A 233 -20.68 5.35 0.89
CA GLY A 233 -20.81 3.92 0.58
C GLY A 233 -19.48 3.17 0.65
N VAL A 234 -18.45 3.68 -0.03
CA VAL A 234 -17.10 3.11 0.00
C VAL A 234 -16.54 3.10 1.44
N GLY A 235 -16.74 4.17 2.21
CA GLY A 235 -16.31 4.24 3.60
C GLY A 235 -16.98 3.20 4.50
N VAL A 236 -18.29 3.01 4.37
CA VAL A 236 -19.04 1.98 5.14
C VAL A 236 -18.53 0.58 4.82
N VAL A 237 -18.35 0.26 3.52
CA VAL A 237 -17.79 -1.03 3.10
C VAL A 237 -16.37 -1.23 3.63
N ALA A 238 -15.53 -0.21 3.55
CA ALA A 238 -14.16 -0.26 4.07
C ALA A 238 -14.13 -0.50 5.60
N ILE A 239 -15.03 0.14 6.36
CA ILE A 239 -15.15 -0.08 7.81
C ILE A 239 -15.62 -1.51 8.10
N ALA A 240 -16.63 -2.01 7.38
CA ALA A 240 -17.14 -3.36 7.57
C ALA A 240 -16.05 -4.42 7.30
N LEU A 241 -15.33 -4.28 6.18
CA LEU A 241 -14.21 -5.17 5.84
C LEU A 241 -13.05 -5.04 6.84
N GLY A 242 -12.75 -3.82 7.31
CA GLY A 242 -11.74 -3.59 8.35
C GLY A 242 -12.08 -4.23 9.69
N LEU A 243 -13.36 -4.27 10.06
CA LEU A 243 -13.82 -4.97 11.27
C LEU A 243 -13.68 -6.49 11.14
N LEU A 244 -13.96 -7.04 9.96
CA LEU A 244 -13.79 -8.46 9.66
C LEU A 244 -12.31 -8.87 9.65
N ALA A 245 -11.43 -8.00 9.17
CA ALA A 245 -9.99 -8.24 9.03
C ALA A 245 -9.14 -7.73 10.21
N ARG A 246 -9.75 -7.34 11.34
CA ARG A 246 -9.07 -6.65 12.46
C ARG A 246 -7.96 -7.47 13.12
N ASP A 247 -8.08 -8.79 13.10
CA ASP A 247 -7.18 -9.73 13.75
C ASP A 247 -6.07 -10.22 12.79
N LEU A 248 -6.17 -9.86 11.50
CA LEU A 248 -5.17 -10.20 10.48
C LEU A 248 -3.99 -9.23 10.52
N ASN A 249 -2.81 -9.74 10.16
CA ASN A 249 -1.62 -8.91 10.06
C ASN A 249 -1.75 -7.90 8.91
N VAL A 250 -1.54 -6.61 9.21
CA VAL A 250 -1.65 -5.53 8.23
C VAL A 250 -0.61 -5.67 7.11
N ALA A 251 0.60 -6.13 7.42
CA ALA A 251 1.63 -6.35 6.41
C ALA A 251 1.19 -7.40 5.37
N PHE A 252 0.46 -8.42 5.81
CA PHE A 252 -0.11 -9.43 4.94
C PHE A 252 -1.22 -8.83 4.04
N LEU A 253 -2.19 -8.11 4.60
CA LEU A 253 -3.26 -7.46 3.84
C LEU A 253 -2.73 -6.51 2.77
N VAL A 254 -1.66 -5.77 3.10
CA VAL A 254 -0.97 -4.89 2.17
C VAL A 254 -0.33 -5.69 1.04
N GLY A 255 0.38 -6.78 1.36
CA GLY A 255 0.97 -7.68 0.36
C GLY A 255 -0.06 -8.23 -0.63
N LEU A 256 -1.23 -8.64 -0.14
CA LEU A 256 -2.34 -9.12 -0.95
C LEU A 256 -2.86 -8.02 -1.91
N ALA A 257 -3.11 -6.82 -1.38
CA ALA A 257 -3.58 -5.70 -2.20
C ALA A 257 -2.61 -5.35 -3.33
N PHE A 258 -1.30 -5.36 -3.02
CA PHE A 258 -0.25 -5.15 -4.03
C PHE A 258 -0.17 -6.28 -5.05
N ALA A 259 -0.31 -7.54 -4.63
CA ALA A 259 -0.31 -8.68 -5.56
C ALA A 259 -1.49 -8.59 -6.54
N VAL A 260 -2.68 -8.22 -6.07
CA VAL A 260 -3.86 -7.99 -6.93
C VAL A 260 -3.60 -6.83 -7.90
N ALA A 261 -3.09 -5.70 -7.41
CA ALA A 261 -2.77 -4.55 -8.27
C ALA A 261 -1.72 -4.89 -9.34
N ALA A 262 -0.67 -5.61 -8.97
CA ALA A 262 0.40 -6.05 -9.86
C ALA A 262 -0.12 -7.04 -10.93
N SER A 263 -1.10 -7.87 -10.59
CA SER A 263 -1.60 -8.91 -11.49
C SER A 263 -2.69 -8.41 -12.44
N ALA A 264 -3.59 -7.54 -11.97
CA ALA A 264 -4.74 -7.08 -12.74
C ALA A 264 -4.50 -5.74 -13.45
N ASN A 265 -3.90 -4.76 -12.77
CA ASN A 265 -3.82 -3.40 -13.29
C ASN A 265 -2.55 -3.15 -14.11
N LEU A 266 -1.41 -3.65 -13.62
CA LEU A 266 -0.12 -3.41 -14.28
C LEU A 266 -0.10 -3.92 -15.73
N PRO A 267 -0.56 -5.15 -16.06
CA PRO A 267 -0.43 -5.64 -17.43
C PRO A 267 -1.31 -4.84 -18.40
N VAL A 268 -2.53 -4.47 -17.99
CA VAL A 268 -3.42 -3.57 -18.75
C VAL A 268 -2.75 -2.24 -19.01
N LEU A 269 -2.15 -1.63 -17.98
CA LEU A 269 -1.45 -0.35 -18.12
C LEU A 269 -0.29 -0.47 -19.11
N MET A 270 0.57 -1.47 -18.95
CA MET A 270 1.73 -1.67 -19.82
C MET A 270 1.32 -1.91 -21.27
N TYR A 271 0.34 -2.76 -21.52
CA TYR A 271 -0.15 -3.01 -22.88
C TYR A 271 -0.83 -1.78 -23.47
N SER A 272 -1.63 -1.04 -22.70
CA SER A 272 -2.28 0.17 -23.20
C SER A 272 -1.29 1.27 -23.63
N LEU A 273 -0.13 1.36 -22.95
CA LEU A 273 0.88 2.38 -23.21
C LEU A 273 1.89 1.97 -24.29
N PHE A 274 2.30 0.69 -24.32
CA PHE A 274 3.40 0.23 -25.17
C PHE A 274 2.98 -0.68 -26.32
N TRP A 275 1.76 -1.22 -26.32
CA TRP A 275 1.30 -2.15 -27.35
C TRP A 275 0.20 -1.51 -28.21
N ARG A 276 0.59 -1.11 -29.42
CA ARG A 276 -0.28 -0.40 -30.38
C ARG A 276 -1.54 -1.18 -30.76
N SER A 277 -1.47 -2.51 -30.74
CA SER A 277 -2.56 -3.40 -31.14
C SER A 277 -3.43 -3.88 -29.96
N PHE A 278 -3.32 -3.27 -28.79
CA PHE A 278 -4.05 -3.73 -27.60
C PHE A 278 -5.56 -3.45 -27.71
N THR A 279 -6.38 -4.50 -27.51
CA THR A 279 -7.84 -4.43 -27.68
C THR A 279 -8.58 -4.39 -26.35
N THR A 280 -9.84 -3.93 -26.37
CA THR A 280 -10.71 -3.91 -25.19
C THR A 280 -10.93 -5.32 -24.62
N ARG A 281 -11.05 -6.33 -25.48
CA ARG A 281 -11.12 -7.74 -25.05
C ARG A 281 -9.85 -8.18 -24.33
N GLY A 282 -8.68 -7.82 -24.85
CA GLY A 282 -7.38 -8.03 -24.19
C GLY A 282 -7.32 -7.40 -22.80
N ALA A 283 -7.81 -6.17 -22.65
CA ALA A 283 -7.89 -5.50 -21.35
C ALA A 283 -8.76 -6.28 -20.35
N VAL A 284 -9.96 -6.68 -20.76
CA VAL A 284 -10.88 -7.46 -19.91
C VAL A 284 -10.26 -8.80 -19.49
N TRP A 285 -9.65 -9.51 -20.43
CA TRP A 285 -8.99 -10.79 -20.17
C TRP A 285 -7.79 -10.64 -19.24
N SER A 286 -7.02 -9.56 -19.39
CA SER A 286 -5.91 -9.25 -18.48
C SER A 286 -6.39 -8.99 -17.05
N VAL A 287 -7.45 -8.19 -16.86
CA VAL A 287 -8.00 -7.90 -15.53
C VAL A 287 -8.50 -9.19 -14.87
N TYR A 288 -9.37 -9.94 -15.54
CA TYR A 288 -9.92 -11.18 -14.95
C TYR A 288 -8.88 -12.28 -14.82
N GLY A 289 -7.98 -12.42 -15.80
CA GLY A 289 -6.88 -13.38 -15.80
C GLY A 289 -5.78 -13.07 -14.78
N GLY A 290 -5.68 -11.83 -14.30
CA GLY A 290 -4.84 -11.48 -13.14
C GLY A 290 -5.58 -11.60 -11.82
N LEU A 291 -6.82 -11.09 -11.75
CA LEU A 291 -7.61 -11.02 -10.53
C LEU A 291 -8.08 -12.39 -10.03
N VAL A 292 -8.63 -13.23 -10.90
CA VAL A 292 -9.18 -14.53 -10.52
C VAL A 292 -8.07 -15.46 -10.00
N PRO A 293 -6.90 -15.59 -10.67
CA PRO A 293 -5.80 -16.37 -10.12
C PRO A 293 -5.21 -15.75 -8.85
N ALA A 294 -5.07 -14.41 -8.76
CA ALA A 294 -4.56 -13.79 -7.54
C ALA A 294 -5.44 -14.09 -6.31
N LEU A 295 -6.76 -13.93 -6.44
CA LEU A 295 -7.70 -14.24 -5.37
C LEU A 295 -7.83 -15.75 -5.13
N GLY A 296 -7.92 -16.55 -6.18
CA GLY A 296 -8.04 -18.00 -6.09
C GLY A 296 -6.85 -18.65 -5.41
N LEU A 297 -5.62 -18.25 -5.78
CA LEU A 297 -4.40 -18.75 -5.16
C LEU A 297 -4.27 -18.32 -3.70
N VAL A 298 -4.79 -17.14 -3.33
CA VAL A 298 -4.82 -16.68 -1.94
C VAL A 298 -5.87 -17.42 -1.10
N LEU A 299 -7.02 -17.73 -1.67
CA LEU A 299 -8.02 -18.57 -1.00
C LEU A 299 -7.50 -20.00 -0.75
N LEU A 300 -6.61 -20.49 -1.61
CA LEU A 300 -5.99 -21.81 -1.52
C LEU A 300 -4.61 -21.81 -0.83
N SER A 301 -4.18 -20.66 -0.29
CA SER A 301 -2.89 -20.53 0.40
C SER A 301 -3.05 -20.72 1.91
N PRO A 302 -1.96 -21.00 2.65
CA PRO A 302 -1.96 -21.16 4.12
C PRO A 302 -2.42 -19.90 4.89
N VAL A 303 -2.69 -18.82 4.17
CA VAL A 303 -3.23 -17.56 4.68
C VAL A 303 -4.70 -17.69 5.08
N VAL A 304 -5.51 -18.39 4.29
CA VAL A 304 -6.96 -18.46 4.51
C VAL A 304 -7.33 -19.72 5.28
N THR A 305 -6.56 -20.79 5.13
CA THR A 305 -6.82 -22.10 5.74
C THR A 305 -5.53 -22.69 6.33
N GLY A 306 -5.64 -23.47 7.41
CA GLY A 306 -4.55 -24.36 7.87
C GLY A 306 -3.42 -23.78 8.72
N SER A 307 -3.30 -22.46 8.89
CA SER A 307 -2.31 -21.88 9.84
C SER A 307 -2.97 -21.30 11.10
N PRO A 308 -2.26 -21.24 12.25
CA PRO A 308 -2.81 -20.68 13.50
C PRO A 308 -3.25 -19.20 13.39
N GLU A 309 -2.75 -18.48 12.39
CA GLU A 309 -3.09 -17.09 12.10
C GLU A 309 -4.05 -16.95 10.88
N SER A 310 -4.56 -18.06 10.34
CA SER A 310 -5.45 -18.06 9.18
C SER A 310 -6.90 -17.68 9.51
N LEU A 311 -7.65 -17.28 8.48
CA LEU A 311 -9.08 -16.93 8.58
C LEU A 311 -9.95 -18.12 9.04
N PHE A 312 -9.58 -19.35 8.66
CA PHE A 312 -10.26 -20.60 9.04
C PHE A 312 -9.27 -21.65 9.54
N PRO A 313 -8.93 -21.66 10.84
CA PRO A 313 -7.94 -22.57 11.41
C PRO A 313 -8.32 -24.06 11.40
N GLY A 314 -9.60 -24.39 11.15
CA GLY A 314 -10.15 -25.74 11.28
C GLY A 314 -10.35 -26.52 9.98
N VAL A 315 -9.98 -25.95 8.82
CA VAL A 315 -10.10 -26.60 7.51
C VAL A 315 -8.76 -26.51 6.82
N ASP A 316 -8.27 -27.60 6.23
CA ASP A 316 -6.92 -27.68 5.66
C ASP A 316 -7.00 -28.05 4.17
N PHE A 317 -7.02 -27.03 3.31
CA PHE A 317 -6.98 -27.18 1.84
C PHE A 317 -5.79 -26.39 1.28
N GLN A 318 -4.57 -26.76 1.67
CA GLN A 318 -3.32 -26.10 1.22
C GLN A 318 -2.84 -26.64 -0.13
N TYR A 319 -3.55 -26.31 -1.22
CA TYR A 319 -3.09 -26.69 -2.57
C TYR A 319 -1.99 -25.77 -3.12
N PHE A 320 -1.82 -24.56 -2.56
CA PHE A 320 -0.79 -23.62 -2.97
C PHE A 320 0.13 -23.25 -1.80
N PRO A 321 1.45 -23.52 -1.89
CA PRO A 321 2.36 -23.41 -0.74
C PRO A 321 2.86 -21.99 -0.47
N LEU A 322 2.59 -21.01 -1.35
CA LEU A 322 3.08 -19.63 -1.20
C LEU A 322 2.00 -18.75 -0.56
N GLN A 323 2.41 -17.87 0.36
CA GLN A 323 1.51 -16.88 0.97
C GLN A 323 1.18 -15.76 -0.01
N ASN A 324 2.13 -15.40 -0.87
CA ASN A 324 1.97 -14.39 -1.90
C ASN A 324 1.86 -15.03 -3.30
N PRO A 325 0.74 -14.82 -4.03
CA PRO A 325 0.52 -15.41 -5.34
C PRO A 325 1.25 -14.69 -6.47
N GLY A 326 1.88 -13.55 -6.22
CA GLY A 326 2.39 -12.62 -7.24
C GLY A 326 3.24 -13.26 -8.32
N ILE A 327 4.13 -14.19 -7.94
CA ILE A 327 5.00 -14.90 -8.90
C ILE A 327 4.23 -15.69 -9.97
N VAL A 328 3.00 -16.13 -9.68
CA VAL A 328 2.14 -16.88 -10.61
C VAL A 328 1.06 -15.97 -11.20
N SER A 329 0.40 -15.17 -10.37
CA SER A 329 -0.74 -14.36 -10.82
C SER A 329 -0.34 -13.22 -11.75
N ILE A 330 0.87 -12.65 -11.59
CA ILE A 330 1.35 -11.55 -12.45
C ILE A 330 1.59 -12.04 -13.88
N PRO A 331 2.39 -13.10 -14.13
CA PRO A 331 2.53 -13.65 -15.47
C PRO A 331 1.20 -14.08 -16.10
N LEU A 332 0.27 -14.66 -15.34
CA LEU A 332 -1.05 -15.04 -15.84
C LEU A 332 -1.86 -13.83 -16.33
N GLY A 333 -1.79 -12.70 -15.62
CA GLY A 333 -2.43 -11.45 -16.05
C GLY A 333 -1.88 -10.92 -17.38
N PHE A 334 -0.56 -10.98 -17.58
CA PHE A 334 0.09 -10.66 -18.86
C PHE A 334 -0.31 -11.64 -19.97
N LEU A 335 -0.23 -12.94 -19.71
CA LEU A 335 -0.58 -13.98 -20.67
C LEU A 335 -2.04 -13.92 -21.11
N ALA A 336 -2.98 -13.71 -20.18
CA ALA A 336 -4.39 -13.56 -20.49
C ALA A 336 -4.66 -12.31 -21.32
N GLY A 337 -3.98 -11.19 -21.03
CA GLY A 337 -4.04 -9.97 -21.83
C GLY A 337 -3.54 -10.16 -23.25
N TRP A 338 -2.39 -10.83 -23.39
CA TRP A 338 -1.82 -11.17 -24.70
C TRP A 338 -2.76 -12.07 -25.50
N LEU A 339 -3.25 -13.15 -24.89
CA LEU A 339 -4.14 -14.10 -25.54
C LEU A 339 -5.47 -13.45 -25.95
N GLY A 340 -6.07 -12.63 -25.07
CA GLY A 340 -7.31 -11.92 -25.37
C GLY A 340 -7.16 -10.86 -26.47
N THR A 341 -5.96 -10.34 -26.67
CA THR A 341 -5.63 -9.39 -27.74
C THR A 341 -5.41 -10.09 -29.07
N VAL A 342 -4.57 -11.14 -29.10
CA VAL A 342 -4.24 -11.86 -30.34
C VAL A 342 -5.44 -12.65 -30.88
N THR A 343 -6.32 -13.15 -30.01
CA THR A 343 -7.55 -13.85 -30.41
C THR A 343 -8.73 -12.91 -30.66
N SER A 344 -8.51 -11.60 -30.56
CA SER A 344 -9.54 -10.61 -30.84
C SER A 344 -9.79 -10.50 -32.33
N VAL A 345 -11.06 -10.55 -32.72
CA VAL A 345 -11.51 -10.27 -34.09
C VAL A 345 -11.66 -8.77 -34.32
N GLU A 346 -11.73 -7.99 -33.23
CA GLU A 346 -11.90 -6.54 -33.28
C GLU A 346 -10.58 -5.84 -33.60
N PRO A 347 -10.52 -4.99 -34.64
CA PRO A 347 -9.30 -4.26 -34.98
C PRO A 347 -8.94 -3.28 -33.87
N ALA A 348 -7.66 -3.18 -33.56
CA ALA A 348 -7.17 -2.24 -32.57
C ALA A 348 -7.42 -0.79 -33.02
N ASP A 349 -7.89 0.05 -32.09
CA ASP A 349 -8.16 1.46 -32.35
C ASP A 349 -6.85 2.26 -32.31
N GLU A 350 -6.12 2.26 -33.43
CA GLU A 350 -4.83 2.94 -33.56
C GLU A 350 -4.92 4.44 -33.26
N ALA A 351 -6.07 5.07 -33.52
CA ALA A 351 -6.29 6.49 -33.27
C ALA A 351 -6.30 6.80 -31.76
N LYS A 352 -6.94 5.95 -30.94
CA LYS A 352 -6.89 6.08 -29.48
C LYS A 352 -5.50 5.85 -28.92
N HIS A 353 -4.74 4.91 -29.50
CA HIS A 353 -3.35 4.69 -29.07
C HIS A 353 -2.46 5.89 -29.42
N ALA A 354 -2.59 6.45 -30.62
CA ALA A 354 -1.88 7.67 -31.03
C ALA A 354 -2.25 8.86 -30.13
N GLU A 355 -3.52 9.01 -29.75
CA GLU A 355 -3.94 10.03 -28.79
C GLU A 355 -3.31 9.83 -27.41
N ALA A 356 -3.30 8.60 -26.89
CA ALA A 356 -2.65 8.26 -25.63
C ALA A 356 -1.14 8.51 -25.67
N GLU A 357 -0.48 8.15 -26.77
CA GLU A 357 0.94 8.39 -27.02
C GLU A 357 1.26 9.89 -27.02
N VAL A 358 0.51 10.70 -27.77
CA VAL A 358 0.66 12.16 -27.80
C VAL A 358 0.43 12.76 -26.41
N ARG A 359 -0.62 12.37 -25.70
CA ARG A 359 -0.89 12.88 -24.34
C ARG A 359 0.21 12.49 -23.35
N SER A 360 0.74 11.28 -23.44
CA SER A 360 1.83 10.81 -22.57
C SER A 360 3.15 11.58 -22.80
N LEU A 361 3.44 11.93 -24.05
CA LEU A 361 4.68 12.62 -24.44
C LEU A 361 4.60 14.13 -24.25
N THR A 362 3.44 14.73 -24.50
CA THR A 362 3.25 16.19 -24.51
C THR A 362 2.62 16.74 -23.23
N GLY A 363 1.93 15.90 -22.44
CA GLY A 363 1.11 16.36 -21.32
C GLY A 363 -0.18 17.07 -21.73
N ALA A 364 -0.58 16.98 -23.01
CA ALA A 364 -1.82 17.58 -23.48
C ALA A 364 -3.05 17.01 -22.71
N GLY A 365 -3.85 17.90 -22.12
CA GLY A 365 -4.99 17.54 -21.27
C GLY A 365 -4.70 17.47 -19.76
N ALA A 366 -3.46 17.73 -19.32
CA ALA A 366 -3.15 18.02 -17.93
C ALA A 366 -3.73 19.38 -17.53
N VAL A 367 -4.85 19.38 -16.80
CA VAL A 367 -5.46 20.59 -16.21
C VAL A 367 -5.46 20.48 -14.70
#